data_AF-V5GUA4-F1
#
_entry.id   AF-V5GUA4-F1
#
_cell.length_a   1.000
_cell.length_b   1.000
_cell.length_c   1.000
_cell.angle_alpha   90.00
_cell.angle_beta   90.00
_cell.angle_gamma   90.00
#
_symmetry.space_group_name_H-M   'P 1'
#
loop_
_entity.id
_entity.type
_entity.pdbx_description
1 polymer ?
#
loop_
_entity_poly.entity_id
_entity_poly.type
_entity_poly.pdbx_seq_one_letter_code
_entity_poly.pdbx_strand_id
1 'polypeptide(L)'
;KVIRIPLKKVSGWIEDYIQGLITDIILSLDDKYLYLSNWLHGDVRQYDIRDRAHPKLTGQVFLGGKILSDSNIKILEDQELTEPPKPVYIKGKRYYGAPQMLQLSLDGKRLYLSNSLFSPWDKQFYPEMVEKGGSILKVDIDTENGGMKLDESFLVDFGEGPDGPLLPHEMRYPGGDCTSDIWLAEE
;
A
#
# COMPACT_ATOMS: atom_id res chain seq x y z
N LYS A 1 -17.76 -14.59 -3.13
CA LYS A 1 -16.76 -13.63 -2.61
C LYS A 1 -16.28 -12.78 -3.77
N VAL A 2 -16.27 -11.46 -3.62
CA VAL A 2 -16.06 -10.52 -4.74
C VAL A 2 -14.56 -10.26 -4.98
N ILE A 3 -13.78 -10.01 -3.91
CA ILE A 3 -12.30 -9.98 -3.94
C ILE A 3 -11.78 -10.91 -2.83
N ARG A 4 -10.71 -11.67 -3.11
CA ARG A 4 -10.03 -12.53 -2.13
C ARG A 4 -8.52 -12.38 -2.27
N ILE A 5 -7.86 -12.06 -1.16
CA ILE A 5 -6.40 -12.07 -1.05
C ILE A 5 -5.98 -13.45 -0.52
N PRO A 6 -5.23 -14.27 -1.28
CA PRO A 6 -4.76 -15.57 -0.82
C PRO A 6 -3.86 -15.46 0.41
N LEU A 7 -3.97 -16.40 1.33
CA LEU A 7 -3.00 -16.53 2.42
C LEU A 7 -1.69 -17.07 1.86
N LYS A 8 -0.56 -16.66 2.45
CA LYS A 8 0.76 -17.21 2.12
C LYS A 8 1.18 -18.11 3.27
N LYS A 9 1.58 -19.35 2.98
CA LYS A 9 2.09 -20.28 3.98
C LYS A 9 3.52 -19.91 4.29
N VAL A 10 3.87 -19.79 5.56
CA VAL A 10 5.16 -19.25 5.99
C VAL A 10 5.76 -20.01 7.16
N SER A 11 7.05 -19.82 7.40
CA SER A 11 7.72 -20.14 8.66
C SER A 11 8.44 -18.92 9.23
N GLY A 12 8.68 -18.89 10.54
CA GLY A 12 9.22 -17.70 11.23
C GLY A 12 8.18 -16.62 11.53
N TRP A 13 6.89 -16.97 11.46
CA TRP A 13 5.75 -16.13 11.83
C TRP A 13 4.99 -16.78 13.01
N ILE A 14 4.14 -16.01 13.70
CA ILE A 14 3.36 -16.51 14.86
C ILE A 14 2.36 -17.62 14.47
N GLU A 15 1.89 -17.61 13.21
CA GLU A 15 1.01 -18.61 12.63
C GLU A 15 1.66 -19.26 11.40
N ASP A 16 1.11 -20.39 10.94
CA ASP A 16 1.55 -21.07 9.70
C ASP A 16 1.23 -20.28 8.42
N TYR A 17 0.37 -19.28 8.52
CA TYR A 17 -0.09 -18.47 7.40
C TYR A 17 -0.02 -16.98 7.74
N ILE A 18 0.31 -16.17 6.73
CA ILE A 18 0.23 -14.71 6.80
C ILE A 18 -0.84 -14.20 5.82
N GLN A 19 -1.78 -13.43 6.35
CA GLN A 19 -2.80 -12.70 5.59
C GLN A 19 -2.26 -11.40 5.01
N GLY A 20 -2.94 -10.84 4.02
CA GLY A 20 -2.59 -9.52 3.48
C GLY A 20 -2.77 -8.37 4.49
N LEU A 21 -3.77 -8.48 5.35
CA LEU A 21 -4.27 -7.42 6.24
C LEU A 21 -4.62 -6.15 5.44
N ILE A 22 -5.82 -6.12 4.87
CA ILE A 22 -6.31 -4.94 4.16
C ILE A 22 -6.57 -3.84 5.19
N THR A 23 -5.82 -2.74 5.12
CA THR A 23 -5.93 -1.64 6.10
C THR A 23 -6.64 -0.41 5.56
N ASP A 24 -6.61 -0.21 4.25
CA ASP A 24 -7.27 0.93 3.62
C ASP A 24 -7.78 0.57 2.22
N ILE A 25 -8.80 1.30 1.78
CA ILE A 25 -9.39 1.22 0.44
C ILE A 25 -9.72 2.61 -0.09
N ILE A 26 -9.56 2.82 -1.39
CA ILE A 26 -9.97 4.08 -2.05
C ILE A 26 -10.55 3.80 -3.43
N LEU A 27 -11.58 4.57 -3.81
CA LEU A 27 -12.20 4.52 -5.12
C LEU A 27 -11.66 5.65 -5.99
N SER A 28 -11.50 5.40 -7.29
CA SER A 28 -11.30 6.49 -8.24
C SER A 28 -12.57 7.32 -8.39
N LEU A 29 -12.41 8.62 -8.67
CA LEU A 29 -13.53 9.56 -8.77
C LEU A 29 -14.55 9.19 -9.86
N ASP A 30 -14.10 8.48 -10.90
CA ASP A 30 -14.93 7.97 -11.99
C ASP A 30 -15.58 6.60 -11.69
N ASP A 31 -15.48 6.10 -10.44
CA ASP A 31 -15.99 4.79 -9.98
C ASP A 31 -15.45 3.58 -10.79
N LYS A 32 -14.37 3.77 -11.56
CA LYS A 32 -13.81 2.71 -12.42
C LYS A 32 -12.89 1.76 -11.67
N TYR A 33 -12.12 2.25 -10.69
CA TYR A 33 -11.11 1.49 -9.99
C TYR A 33 -11.27 1.53 -8.47
N LEU A 34 -10.99 0.39 -7.84
CA LEU A 34 -10.79 0.25 -6.40
C LEU A 34 -9.32 -0.05 -6.14
N TYR A 35 -8.73 0.68 -5.20
CA TYR A 35 -7.39 0.41 -4.68
C TYR A 35 -7.48 -0.08 -3.25
N LEU A 36 -6.57 -0.98 -2.88
CA LEU A 36 -6.46 -1.48 -1.50
C LEU A 36 -4.99 -1.69 -1.12
N SER A 37 -4.68 -1.51 0.16
CA SER A 37 -3.36 -1.75 0.75
C SER A 37 -3.37 -3.01 1.63
N ASN A 38 -2.47 -3.95 1.37
CA ASN A 38 -2.25 -5.13 2.21
C ASN A 38 -1.02 -4.90 3.08
N TRP A 39 -1.22 -4.46 4.32
CA TRP A 39 -0.14 -3.99 5.17
C TRP A 39 0.84 -5.08 5.61
N LEU A 40 0.44 -6.36 5.68
CA LEU A 40 1.36 -7.45 6.01
C LEU A 40 2.06 -8.06 4.78
N HIS A 41 1.36 -8.18 3.65
CA HIS A 41 1.99 -8.62 2.40
C HIS A 41 2.87 -7.52 1.79
N GLY A 42 2.61 -6.26 2.11
CA GLY A 42 3.35 -5.12 1.59
C GLY A 42 2.98 -4.78 0.16
N ASP A 43 1.75 -5.02 -0.28
CA ASP A 43 1.35 -4.68 -1.65
C ASP A 43 0.13 -3.78 -1.72
N VAL A 44 0.09 -2.96 -2.78
CA VAL A 44 -1.09 -2.21 -3.20
C VAL A 44 -1.65 -2.89 -4.44
N ARG A 45 -2.97 -3.02 -4.51
CA ARG A 45 -3.69 -3.62 -5.64
C ARG A 45 -4.67 -2.63 -6.24
N GLN A 46 -4.82 -2.70 -7.56
CA GLN A 46 -5.82 -1.97 -8.33
C GLN A 46 -6.78 -2.97 -8.96
N TYR A 47 -8.07 -2.79 -8.73
CA TYR A 47 -9.13 -3.58 -9.31
C TYR A 47 -10.01 -2.70 -10.20
N ASP A 48 -10.24 -3.13 -11.43
CA ASP A 48 -11.31 -2.59 -12.26
C ASP A 48 -12.66 -3.09 -11.72
N ILE A 49 -13.54 -2.16 -11.37
CA ILE A 49 -14.83 -2.41 -10.71
C ILE A 49 -16.02 -1.94 -11.56
N ARG A 50 -15.84 -1.72 -12.87
CA ARG A 50 -16.95 -1.41 -13.80
C ARG A 50 -18.06 -2.46 -13.74
N ASP A 51 -17.69 -3.71 -13.49
CA ASP A 51 -18.59 -4.75 -13.00
C ASP A 51 -18.33 -5.00 -11.51
N ARG A 52 -19.15 -4.37 -10.65
CA ARG A 52 -19.01 -4.44 -9.19
C ARG A 52 -19.20 -5.85 -8.62
N ALA A 53 -19.86 -6.75 -9.35
CA ALA A 53 -20.02 -8.14 -8.94
C ALA A 53 -18.78 -8.99 -9.28
N HIS A 54 -17.97 -8.57 -10.25
CA HIS A 54 -16.79 -9.28 -10.72
C HIS A 54 -15.55 -8.37 -10.92
N PRO A 55 -14.99 -7.78 -9.84
CA PRO A 55 -13.78 -6.98 -9.93
C PRO A 55 -12.60 -7.73 -10.52
N LYS A 56 -11.80 -7.04 -11.34
CA LYS A 56 -10.66 -7.62 -12.04
C LYS A 56 -9.37 -6.96 -11.57
N LEU A 57 -8.43 -7.75 -11.05
CA LEU A 57 -7.09 -7.24 -10.72
C LEU A 57 -6.40 -6.75 -12.00
N THR A 58 -6.02 -5.48 -12.03
CA THR A 58 -5.38 -4.83 -13.19
C THR A 58 -3.98 -4.28 -12.88
N GLY A 59 -3.65 -4.11 -11.59
CA GLY A 59 -2.33 -3.70 -11.16
C GLY A 59 -2.01 -4.20 -9.77
N GLN A 60 -0.72 -4.46 -9.51
CA GLN A 60 -0.21 -4.83 -8.20
C GLN A 60 1.24 -4.35 -8.08
N VAL A 61 1.58 -3.70 -6.99
CA VAL A 61 2.95 -3.30 -6.67
C VAL A 61 3.31 -3.73 -5.25
N PHE A 62 4.46 -4.37 -5.08
CA PHE A 62 5.00 -4.75 -3.78
C PHE A 62 5.99 -3.70 -3.31
N LEU A 63 5.77 -3.19 -2.10
CA LEU A 63 6.49 -2.11 -1.44
C LEU A 63 6.66 -2.49 0.03
N GLY A 64 7.78 -3.10 0.40
CA GLY A 64 7.99 -3.48 1.81
C GLY A 64 7.17 -4.70 2.24
N GLY A 65 6.66 -4.70 3.47
CA GLY A 65 5.89 -5.82 4.03
C GLY A 65 6.72 -6.86 4.79
N LYS A 66 6.04 -7.90 5.26
CA LYS A 66 6.63 -9.00 6.04
C LYS A 66 7.17 -10.15 5.22
N ILE A 67 6.84 -10.18 3.93
CA ILE A 67 7.17 -11.29 3.04
C ILE A 67 8.34 -10.96 2.10
N LEU A 68 9.13 -9.93 2.41
CA LEU A 68 10.31 -9.55 1.62
C LEU A 68 11.35 -10.68 1.58
N SER A 69 12.17 -10.68 0.53
CA SER A 69 13.24 -11.66 0.32
C SER A 69 14.32 -11.67 1.40
N ASP A 70 14.46 -10.59 2.18
CA ASP A 70 15.38 -10.48 3.31
C ASP A 70 14.67 -10.48 4.68
N SER A 71 13.39 -10.83 4.70
CA SER A 71 12.63 -11.03 5.93
C SER A 71 13.12 -12.29 6.66
N ASN A 72 12.98 -12.28 7.99
CA ASN A 72 13.14 -13.48 8.80
C ASN A 72 11.99 -14.49 8.60
N ILE A 73 10.92 -14.08 7.91
CA ILE A 73 9.78 -14.92 7.55
C ILE A 73 10.05 -15.55 6.19
N LYS A 74 9.97 -16.88 6.11
CA LYS A 74 10.18 -17.64 4.87
C LYS A 74 8.85 -18.03 4.26
N ILE A 75 8.65 -17.74 2.98
CA ILE A 75 7.50 -18.21 2.21
C ILE A 75 7.70 -19.68 1.84
N LEU A 76 6.75 -20.53 2.20
CA LEU A 76 6.73 -21.95 1.88
C LEU A 76 5.81 -22.24 0.69
N GLU A 77 4.65 -21.60 0.65
CA GLU A 77 3.67 -21.71 -0.44
C GLU A 77 3.03 -20.34 -0.68
N ASP A 78 3.04 -19.90 -1.94
CA ASP A 78 2.38 -18.68 -2.41
C ASP A 78 1.70 -18.97 -3.74
N GLN A 79 0.44 -18.57 -3.86
CA GLN A 79 -0.37 -18.79 -5.06
C GLN A 79 -0.16 -17.68 -6.11
N GLU A 80 0.42 -16.55 -5.71
CA GLU A 80 0.53 -15.35 -6.53
C GLU A 80 1.97 -15.08 -6.97
N LEU A 81 2.94 -15.39 -6.11
CA LEU A 81 4.36 -15.10 -6.36
C LEU A 81 5.18 -16.37 -6.49
N THR A 82 6.12 -16.35 -7.42
CA THR A 82 7.15 -17.39 -7.57
C THR A 82 8.35 -17.17 -6.65
N GLU A 83 8.60 -15.92 -6.25
CA GLU A 83 9.69 -15.52 -5.36
C GLU A 83 9.24 -14.37 -4.43
N PRO A 84 9.80 -14.29 -3.21
CA PRO A 84 9.56 -13.17 -2.30
C PRO A 84 9.92 -11.82 -2.94
N PRO A 85 9.11 -10.75 -2.74
CA PRO A 85 9.43 -9.42 -3.25
C PRO A 85 10.75 -8.89 -2.68
N LYS A 86 11.49 -8.12 -3.47
CA LYS A 86 12.74 -7.50 -3.03
C LYS A 86 12.45 -6.24 -2.20
N PRO A 87 13.33 -5.89 -1.24
CA PRO A 87 13.24 -4.61 -0.56
C PRO A 87 13.30 -3.45 -1.54
N VAL A 88 12.52 -2.41 -1.26
CA VAL A 88 12.43 -1.23 -2.11
C VAL A 88 13.42 -0.17 -1.63
N TYR A 89 14.12 0.44 -2.58
CA TYR A 89 15.04 1.55 -2.35
C TYR A 89 14.61 2.72 -3.24
N ILE A 90 14.36 3.87 -2.63
CA ILE A 90 13.97 5.10 -3.33
C ILE A 90 14.97 6.18 -2.97
N LYS A 91 15.58 6.80 -3.99
CA LYS A 91 16.64 7.80 -3.82
C LYS A 91 17.76 7.35 -2.88
N GLY A 92 18.13 6.07 -2.94
CA GLY A 92 19.19 5.47 -2.11
C GLY A 92 18.78 5.16 -0.67
N LYS A 93 17.55 5.46 -0.25
CA LYS A 93 17.02 5.12 1.08
C LYS A 93 16.14 3.87 1.00
N ARG A 94 16.31 2.97 1.96
CA ARG A 94 15.47 1.77 2.08
C ARG A 94 14.09 2.16 2.59
N TYR A 95 13.04 1.62 1.97
CA TYR A 95 11.68 1.73 2.46
C TYR A 95 11.40 0.67 3.52
N TYR A 96 11.08 1.11 4.74
CA TYR A 96 10.65 0.26 5.85
C TYR A 96 9.14 0.33 6.05
N GLY A 97 8.56 -0.72 6.63
CA GLY A 97 7.12 -0.82 6.79
C GLY A 97 6.43 -1.39 5.56
N ALA A 98 5.19 -0.97 5.34
CA ALA A 98 4.34 -1.39 4.24
C ALA A 98 3.31 -0.30 3.93
N PRO A 99 2.71 -0.26 2.73
CA PRO A 99 1.68 0.72 2.38
C PRO A 99 0.49 0.55 3.32
N GLN A 100 0.02 1.67 3.86
CA GLN A 100 -1.10 1.72 4.79
C GLN A 100 -2.17 2.68 4.24
N MET A 101 -2.10 4.00 4.48
CA MET A 101 -3.09 4.93 3.93
C MET A 101 -2.82 5.14 2.45
N LEU A 102 -3.90 5.19 1.69
CA LEU A 102 -3.94 5.50 0.28
C LEU A 102 -4.55 6.89 0.10
N GLN A 103 -3.99 7.68 -0.80
CA GLN A 103 -4.66 8.89 -1.27
C GLN A 103 -4.47 9.07 -2.76
N LEU A 104 -5.58 9.26 -3.48
CA LEU A 104 -5.62 9.29 -4.94
C LEU A 104 -5.90 10.72 -5.42
N SER A 105 -5.16 11.17 -6.43
CA SER A 105 -5.46 12.43 -7.08
C SER A 105 -6.81 12.40 -7.80
N LEU A 106 -7.48 13.55 -7.89
CA LEU A 106 -8.80 13.68 -8.54
C LEU A 106 -8.83 13.19 -9.99
N ASP A 107 -7.71 13.33 -10.72
CA ASP A 107 -7.57 12.81 -12.09
C ASP A 107 -7.21 11.31 -12.15
N GLY A 108 -7.10 10.64 -11.01
CA GLY A 108 -6.81 9.21 -10.87
C GLY A 108 -5.37 8.78 -11.18
N LYS A 109 -4.49 9.72 -11.58
CA LYS A 109 -3.17 9.37 -12.14
C LYS A 109 -2.05 9.17 -11.11
N ARG A 110 -2.25 9.62 -9.87
CA ARG A 110 -1.23 9.60 -8.81
C ARG A 110 -1.83 9.06 -7.53
N LEU A 111 -1.30 7.94 -7.06
CA LEU A 111 -1.64 7.33 -5.80
C LEU A 111 -0.49 7.54 -4.81
N TYR A 112 -0.74 8.22 -3.71
CA TYR A 112 0.24 8.43 -2.64
C TYR A 112 -0.04 7.45 -1.51
N LEU A 113 1.05 6.98 -0.90
CA LEU A 113 1.04 5.90 0.08
C LEU A 113 1.83 6.34 1.29
N SER A 114 1.23 6.32 2.48
CA SER A 114 1.95 6.38 3.76
C SER A 114 2.06 4.98 4.37
N ASN A 115 2.84 4.81 5.45
CA ASN A 115 3.20 3.48 5.95
C ASN A 115 2.87 3.19 7.43
N SER A 116 2.47 4.19 8.23
CA SER A 116 2.07 3.98 9.63
C SER A 116 0.59 3.59 9.74
N LEU A 117 0.27 2.59 10.56
CA LEU A 117 -1.10 2.21 10.89
C LEU A 117 -1.53 2.76 12.24
N PHE A 118 -0.80 2.36 13.27
CA PHE A 118 -1.12 2.67 14.66
C PHE A 118 0.12 2.36 15.50
N SER A 119 0.61 3.32 16.28
CA SER A 119 1.98 3.25 16.82
C SER A 119 2.31 1.97 17.61
N PRO A 120 1.42 1.39 18.46
CA PRO A 120 1.67 0.10 19.09
C PRO A 120 1.85 -1.06 18.09
N TRP A 121 1.05 -1.09 17.02
CA TRP A 121 1.15 -2.10 15.96
C TRP A 121 2.38 -1.85 15.10
N ASP A 122 2.68 -0.60 14.77
CA ASP A 122 3.89 -0.23 14.05
C ASP A 122 5.15 -0.68 14.81
N LYS A 123 5.18 -0.50 16.13
CA LYS A 123 6.30 -0.98 16.98
C LYS A 123 6.41 -2.50 17.00
N GLN A 124 5.28 -3.21 17.02
CA GLN A 124 5.26 -4.67 17.05
C GLN A 124 5.65 -5.27 15.70
N PHE A 125 5.09 -4.75 14.61
CA PHE A 125 5.25 -5.32 13.28
C PHE A 125 6.40 -4.66 12.52
N TYR A 126 6.62 -3.35 12.59
CA TYR A 126 7.66 -2.66 11.82
C TYR A 126 8.54 -1.77 12.72
N PRO A 127 9.26 -2.34 13.70
CA PRO A 127 10.08 -1.56 14.63
C PRO A 127 11.14 -0.70 13.92
N GLU A 128 11.71 -1.19 12.82
CA GLU A 128 12.69 -0.45 12.02
C GLU A 128 12.07 0.79 11.35
N MET A 129 10.80 0.72 10.92
CA MET A 129 10.08 1.90 10.41
C MET A 129 9.88 2.93 11.54
N VAL A 130 9.61 2.48 12.77
CA VAL A 130 9.48 3.38 13.92
C VAL A 130 10.82 4.04 14.28
N GLU A 131 11.92 3.29 14.18
CA GLU A 131 13.26 3.81 14.47
C GLU A 131 13.79 4.76 13.37
N LYS A 132 13.52 4.45 12.10
CA LYS A 132 14.04 5.21 10.95
C LYS A 132 13.09 6.28 10.44
N GLY A 133 11.83 6.27 10.88
CA GLY A 133 10.77 7.14 10.39
C GLY A 133 9.99 6.53 9.24
N GLY A 134 8.76 7.00 9.09
CA GLY A 134 7.91 6.63 7.99
C GLY A 134 8.20 7.43 6.72
N SER A 135 7.44 7.17 5.68
CA SER A 135 7.63 7.81 4.38
C SER A 135 6.31 7.92 3.63
N ILE A 136 6.26 8.89 2.71
CA ILE A 136 5.22 8.92 1.67
C ILE A 136 5.88 8.61 0.32
N LEU A 137 5.35 7.61 -0.36
CA LEU A 137 5.71 7.23 -1.73
C LEU A 137 4.61 7.64 -2.71
N LYS A 138 4.94 7.67 -3.99
CA LYS A 138 3.97 7.89 -5.07
C LYS A 138 4.03 6.73 -6.07
N VAL A 139 2.86 6.29 -6.50
CA VAL A 139 2.65 5.31 -7.55
C VAL A 139 1.90 6.00 -8.69
N ASP A 140 2.46 5.92 -9.89
CA ASP A 140 1.81 6.38 -11.11
C ASP A 140 0.81 5.31 -11.59
N ILE A 141 -0.37 5.76 -11.99
CA ILE A 141 -1.52 4.91 -12.32
C ILE A 141 -1.84 5.04 -13.82
N ASP A 142 -1.98 3.90 -14.51
CA ASP A 142 -2.60 3.85 -15.84
C ASP A 142 -4.11 3.81 -15.68
N THR A 143 -4.76 4.96 -15.87
CA THR A 143 -6.22 5.12 -15.75
C THR A 143 -6.98 4.56 -16.97
N GLU A 144 -6.30 4.33 -18.10
CA GLU A 144 -6.93 3.86 -19.33
C GLU A 144 -7.01 2.34 -19.34
N ASN A 145 -5.86 1.68 -19.20
CA ASN A 145 -5.72 0.22 -19.31
C ASN A 145 -5.70 -0.50 -17.95
N GLY A 146 -5.52 0.25 -16.87
CA GLY A 146 -5.14 -0.32 -15.57
C GLY A 146 -3.66 -0.65 -15.54
N GLY A 147 -3.09 -0.66 -14.34
CA GLY A 147 -1.67 -0.81 -14.10
C GLY A 147 -1.16 0.26 -13.14
N MET A 148 -0.09 -0.10 -12.44
CA MET A 148 0.53 0.73 -11.42
C MET A 148 2.04 0.61 -11.51
N LYS A 149 2.75 1.72 -11.31
CA LYS A 149 4.21 1.74 -11.27
C LYS A 149 4.69 2.67 -10.16
N LEU A 150 5.61 2.20 -9.34
CA LEU A 150 6.27 3.03 -8.34
C LEU A 150 7.05 4.17 -9.02
N ASP A 151 6.87 5.40 -8.57
CA ASP A 151 7.72 6.53 -8.96
C ASP A 151 8.97 6.56 -8.08
N GLU A 152 10.09 6.08 -8.63
CA GLU A 152 11.39 6.02 -7.96
C GLU A 152 12.04 7.40 -7.73
N SER A 153 11.45 8.48 -8.25
CA SER A 153 11.92 9.86 -8.06
C SER A 153 11.23 10.59 -6.91
N PHE A 154 10.09 10.08 -6.42
CA PHE A 154 9.29 10.71 -5.37
C PHE A 154 9.47 10.03 -4.01
N LEU A 155 9.91 10.80 -3.02
CA LEU A 155 9.99 10.36 -1.62
C LEU A 155 9.82 11.58 -0.71
N VAL A 156 8.85 11.50 0.20
CA VAL A 156 8.82 12.34 1.41
C VAL A 156 9.28 11.46 2.56
N ASP A 157 10.41 11.80 3.15
CA ASP A 157 11.02 11.05 4.24
C ASP A 157 10.77 11.78 5.56
N PHE A 158 10.23 11.05 6.53
CA PHE A 158 9.92 11.56 7.87
C PHE A 158 10.94 11.09 8.93
N GLY A 159 12.08 10.54 8.52
CA GLY A 159 13.14 10.09 9.42
C GLY A 159 13.93 11.20 10.12
N GLU A 160 13.96 12.40 9.54
CA GLU A 160 14.73 13.54 10.03
C GLU A 160 13.79 14.70 10.42
N GLY A 161 13.25 14.64 11.65
CA GLY A 161 12.43 15.69 12.25
C GLY A 161 13.07 16.33 13.48
N PRO A 162 12.61 17.51 13.93
CA PRO A 162 13.16 18.20 15.11
C PRO A 162 13.05 17.39 16.40
N ASP A 163 11.99 16.57 16.52
CA ASP A 163 11.75 15.68 17.66
C ASP A 163 12.09 14.21 17.33
N GLY A 164 12.84 13.98 16.25
CA GLY A 164 13.18 12.66 15.74
C GLY A 164 12.22 12.16 14.64
N PRO A 165 12.24 10.84 14.37
CA PRO A 165 11.44 10.24 13.30
C PRO A 165 9.93 10.36 13.54
N LEU A 166 9.19 10.70 12.48
CA LEU A 166 7.73 10.80 12.49
C LEU A 166 7.10 9.68 11.66
N LEU A 167 5.84 9.39 11.98
CA LEU A 167 5.05 8.31 11.38
C LEU A 167 3.86 8.93 10.62
N PRO A 168 3.91 9.04 9.27
CA PRO A 168 2.84 9.61 8.48
C PRO A 168 1.69 8.61 8.37
N HIS A 169 0.47 9.10 8.57
CA HIS A 169 -0.77 8.34 8.45
C HIS A 169 -1.62 8.93 7.31
N GLU A 170 -2.66 9.68 7.62
CA GLU A 170 -3.57 10.24 6.61
C GLU A 170 -2.95 11.42 5.82
N MET A 171 -3.32 11.51 4.54
CA MET A 171 -2.89 12.57 3.62
C MET A 171 -4.14 13.27 3.06
N ARG A 172 -4.13 14.60 3.00
CA ARG A 172 -5.24 15.40 2.44
C ARG A 172 -4.73 16.39 1.41
N TYR A 173 -5.42 16.51 0.29
CA TYR A 173 -4.97 17.37 -0.79
C TYR A 173 -5.55 18.77 -0.64
N PRO A 174 -4.77 19.82 -0.94
CA PRO A 174 -5.33 21.15 -1.08
C PRO A 174 -6.39 21.17 -2.19
N GLY A 175 -7.63 21.52 -1.84
CA GLY A 175 -8.75 21.60 -2.78
C GLY A 175 -9.57 20.33 -2.97
N GLY A 176 -9.35 19.30 -2.14
CA GLY A 176 -10.14 18.08 -2.13
C GLY A 176 -9.46 16.89 -2.80
N ASP A 177 -9.88 15.69 -2.39
CA ASP A 177 -9.38 14.39 -2.83
C ASP A 177 -10.53 13.37 -2.86
N CYS A 178 -10.25 12.15 -3.33
CA CYS A 178 -11.27 11.12 -3.52
C CYS A 178 -11.92 10.63 -2.20
N THR A 179 -11.46 11.09 -1.02
CA THR A 179 -12.03 10.71 0.28
C THR A 179 -12.53 11.89 1.11
N SER A 180 -12.30 13.13 0.69
CA SER A 180 -12.71 14.33 1.44
C SER A 180 -14.07 14.90 1.04
N ASP A 181 -14.51 14.66 -0.19
CA ASP A 181 -15.66 15.35 -0.78
C ASP A 181 -16.81 14.39 -1.07
N ILE A 182 -18.03 14.88 -0.91
CA ILE A 182 -19.27 14.18 -1.27
C ILE A 182 -20.03 15.09 -2.25
N TRP A 183 -20.25 14.58 -3.45
CA TRP A 183 -21.00 15.28 -4.49
C TRP A 183 -22.49 14.95 -4.38
N LEU A 184 -23.33 15.97 -4.49
CA LEU A 184 -24.77 15.78 -4.64
C LEU A 184 -25.04 15.32 -6.07
N ALA A 185 -25.79 14.22 -6.23
CA ALA A 185 -26.27 13.81 -7.54
C ALA A 185 -27.31 14.84 -8.02
N GLU A 186 -27.17 15.33 -9.26
CA GLU A 186 -28.27 15.99 -9.93
C GLU A 186 -29.32 14.90 -10.27
N GLU A 187 -30.59 15.17 -9.93
CA GLU A 187 -31.72 14.26 -10.17
C GLU A 187 -32.01 14.02 -11.66
#